data_AF-A0A9P6KDM7-F1
#
_entry.id   AF-A0A9P6KDM7-F1
#
_cell.length_a   1.000
_cell.length_b   1.000
_cell.length_c   1.000
_cell.angle_alpha   90.00
_cell.angle_beta   90.00
_cell.angle_gamma   90.00
#
_symmetry.space_group_name_H-M   'P 1'
#
loop_
_entity.id
_entity.type
_entity.pdbx_description
1 polymer ?
#
loop_
_entity_poly.entity_id
_entity_poly.type
_entity_poly.pdbx_seq_one_letter_code
_entity_poly.pdbx_strand_id
1 'polypeptide(L)' 'MVKFYDSIEDRLMEWAREQKIFFVGTAPLTGKGTVNVSPKGHDCLRILGPNRVCYLDLT' A
#
# COMPACT_ATOMS: atom_id res chain seq x y z
N MET A 1 7.41 -21.05 -5.09
CA MET A 1 7.29 -20.22 -6.31
C MET A 1 6.59 -18.92 -5.92
N VAL A 2 7.10 -17.75 -6.29
CA VAL A 2 6.39 -16.47 -6.07
C VAL A 2 5.18 -16.40 -7.00
N LYS A 3 4.05 -15.90 -6.50
CA LYS A 3 2.86 -15.61 -7.31
C LYS A 3 2.78 -14.09 -7.54
N PHE A 4 2.76 -13.70 -8.81
CA PHE A 4 2.48 -12.33 -9.23
C PHE A 4 0.99 -12.18 -9.51
N TYR A 5 0.46 -10.99 -9.27
CA TYR A 5 -0.94 -10.64 -9.47
C TYR A 5 -1.00 -9.37 -10.32
N ASP A 6 -1.87 -9.36 -11.33
CA ASP A 6 -2.07 -8.18 -12.18
C ASP A 6 -2.89 -7.10 -11.47
N SER A 7 -3.70 -7.49 -10.47
CA SER A 7 -4.55 -6.59 -9.68
C SER A 7 -4.84 -7.12 -8.28
N ILE A 8 -5.37 -6.25 -7.42
CA ILE A 8 -5.91 -6.60 -6.11
C ILE A 8 -7.21 -7.37 -6.33
N GLU A 9 -7.15 -8.71 -6.28
CA GLU A 9 -8.32 -9.59 -6.28
C GLU A 9 -9.23 -9.31 -5.07
N ASP A 10 -10.54 -9.58 -5.18
CA ASP A 10 -11.52 -9.29 -4.12
C ASP A 10 -11.11 -9.89 -2.77
N ARG A 11 -10.59 -11.12 -2.75
CA ARG A 11 -10.09 -11.76 -1.54
C ARG A 11 -8.93 -10.99 -0.89
N LEU A 12 -8.01 -10.44 -1.69
CA LEU A 12 -6.91 -9.61 -1.18
C LEU A 12 -7.42 -8.25 -0.70
N MET A 13 -8.44 -7.71 -1.36
CA MET A 13 -9.10 -6.48 -0.94
C MET A 13 -9.76 -6.63 0.43
N GLU A 14 -10.53 -7.71 0.63
CA GLU A 14 -11.15 -8.05 1.92
C GLU A 14 -10.11 -8.23 3.01
N TRP A 15 -9.07 -9.02 2.74
CA TRP A 15 -7.97 -9.21 3.68
C TRP A 15 -7.27 -7.88 4.04
N ALA A 16 -7.02 -7.01 3.07
CA ALA A 16 -6.37 -5.72 3.29
C ALA A 16 -7.21 -4.78 4.17
N ARG A 17 -8.54 -4.82 4.08
CA ARG A 17 -9.46 -4.00 4.88
C ARG A 17 -9.43 -4.34 6.38
N GLU A 18 -9.07 -5.57 6.72
CA GLU A 18 -8.94 -6.00 8.12
C GLU A 18 -7.66 -5.49 8.79
N GLN A 19 -6.67 -5.05 8.00
CA GLN A 19 -5.37 -4.63 8.53
C GLN A 19 -5.47 -3.25 9.20
N LYS A 20 -4.95 -3.15 10.43
CA LYS A 20 -4.93 -1.88 11.21
C LYS A 20 -3.73 -0.98 10.90
N ILE A 21 -2.75 -1.53 10.20
CA ILE A 21 -1.49 -0.89 9.83
C ILE A 21 -1.13 -1.26 8.40
N PHE A 22 -0.56 -0.32 7.67
CA PHE A 22 0.05 -0.52 6.37
C PHE A 22 1.34 0.29 6.28
N PHE A 23 2.17 0.03 5.28
CA PHE A 23 3.44 0.74 5.10
C PHE A 23 3.50 1.38 3.72
N VAL A 24 4.01 2.60 3.68
CA VAL A 24 4.29 3.30 2.42
C VAL A 24 5.80 3.33 2.22
N GLY A 25 6.27 2.70 1.15
CA GLY A 25 7.66 2.68 0.74
C GLY A 25 7.91 3.58 -0.46
N THR A 26 8.90 4.47 -0.37
CA THR A 26 9.29 5.35 -1.49
C THR A 26 10.80 5.28 -1.73
N ALA A 27 11.21 5.42 -2.99
CA ALA A 27 12.60 5.37 -3.41
C ALA A 27 12.94 6.62 -4.26
N PRO A 28 14.15 7.20 -4.11
CA PRO A 28 14.62 8.29 -4.95
C PRO A 28 14.76 7.86 -6.42
N LEU A 29 14.37 8.73 -7.36
CA LEU A 29 14.50 8.47 -8.81
C LEU A 29 15.96 8.48 -9.30
N THR A 30 16.86 9.15 -8.59
CA THR A 30 18.26 9.39 -9.03
C THR A 30 19.15 8.16 -8.88
N GLY A 31 18.65 7.05 -8.33
CA GLY A 31 19.44 5.87 -7.97
C GLY A 31 20.42 6.09 -6.81
N LYS A 32 20.47 7.30 -6.26
CA LYS A 32 21.28 7.68 -5.09
C LYS A 32 20.36 7.97 -3.91
N GLY A 33 20.75 7.52 -2.72
CA GLY A 33 19.96 7.66 -1.49
C GLY A 33 19.43 6.32 -0.97
N THR A 34 18.47 6.39 -0.05
CA THR A 34 17.90 5.21 0.63
C THR A 34 16.39 5.12 0.41
N VAL A 35 15.86 3.90 0.44
CA VAL A 35 14.41 3.68 0.51
C VAL A 35 13.91 4.13 1.88
N ASN A 36 12.81 4.88 1.90
CA ASN A 36 12.09 5.20 3.13
C ASN A 36 10.84 4.32 3.23
N VAL A 37 10.58 3.79 4.42
CA VAL A 37 9.39 2.98 4.71
C VAL A 37 8.76 3.52 5.99
N SER A 38 7.53 4.03 5.88
CA SER A 38 6.82 4.63 7.01
C SER A 38 5.57 3.83 7.35
N PRO A 39 5.34 3.49 8.63
CA PRO A 39 4.07 2.93 9.06
C PRO A 39 2.98 3.99 8.95
N LYS A 40 1.82 3.58 8.46
CA LYS A 40 0.57 4.34 8.46
C LYS A 40 -0.49 3.45 9.09
N GLY A 41 -1.52 4.03 9.69
CA GLY A 41 -2.56 3.29 10.39
C GLY A 41 -3.89 4.02 10.37
N HIS A 42 -4.77 3.63 11.28
CA HIS A 42 -6.14 4.15 11.38
C HIS A 42 -7.00 3.82 10.14
N ASP A 43 -8.22 4.35 10.12
CA ASP A 43 -9.15 4.17 9.00
C ASP A 43 -8.83 5.13 7.82
N CYS A 44 -7.58 5.10 7.36
CA CYS A 44 -7.07 6.07 6.39
C CYS A 44 -6.81 5.48 5.00
N LEU A 45 -6.84 4.16 4.82
CA LEU A 45 -6.64 3.52 3.50
C LEU A 45 -7.98 3.22 2.82
N ARG A 46 -8.08 3.49 1.50
CA ARG A 46 -9.21 3.09 0.65
C ARG A 46 -8.70 2.44 -0.62
N ILE A 47 -9.30 1.32 -0.99
CA ILE A 47 -9.11 0.68 -2.30
C ILE A 47 -10.19 1.22 -3.22
N LEU A 48 -9.79 1.97 -4.24
CA LEU A 48 -10.66 2.68 -5.19
C LEU A 48 -10.92 1.86 -6.46
N GLY A 49 -10.15 0.80 -6.68
CA GLY A 49 -10.30 -0.13 -7.80
C GLY A 49 -9.18 -1.17 -7.84
N PRO A 50 -9.18 -2.07 -8.85
CA PRO A 50 -8.27 -3.22 -8.90
C PRO A 50 -6.77 -2.87 -8.83
N ASN A 51 -6.38 -1.68 -9.28
CA ASN A 51 -4.99 -1.19 -9.25
C ASN A 51 -4.87 0.21 -8.67
N ARG A 52 -5.85 0.63 -7.86
CA ARG A 52 -5.89 2.01 -7.35
C ARG A 52 -6.25 2.03 -5.88
N VAL A 53 -5.43 2.70 -5.11
CA VAL A 53 -5.66 2.98 -3.70
C VAL A 53 -5.46 4.47 -3.45
N CYS A 54 -6.07 4.99 -2.40
CA CYS A 54 -5.68 6.25 -1.81
C CYS A 54 -5.55 6.07 -0.31
N TYR A 55 -4.71 6.89 0.32
CA TYR A 55 -4.72 7.01 1.77
C TYR A 55 -4.66 8.48 2.15
N LEU A 56 -5.28 8.81 3.29
CA LEU A 56 -5.14 10.12 3.88
C LEU A 56 -3.81 10.19 4.63
N ASP A 57 -2.96 11.14 4.26
CA ASP A 57 -1.79 11.45 5.08
C ASP A 57 -2.22 12.41 6.21
N LEU A 58 -2.00 12.00 7.45
CA LEU A 58 -2.43 12.74 8.64
C LEU A 58 -1.33 13.69 9.17
N THR A 59 -0.30 13.96 8.37
CA THR A 59 0.84 14.83 8.69
C THR A 59 0.76 16.17 7.96
#